data_AF-A0A1F9P7B6-F1
#
_entry.id   AF-A0A1F9P7B6-F1
#
_cell.length_a   1.000
_cell.length_b   1.000
_cell.length_c   1.000
_cell.angle_alpha   90.00
_cell.angle_beta   90.00
_cell.angle_gamma   90.00
#
_symmetry.space_group_name_H-M   'P 1'
#
loop_
_entity.id
_entity.type
_entity.pdbx_description
1 polymer ?
#
loop_
_entity_poly.entity_id
_entity_poly.type
_entity_poly.pdbx_seq_one_letter_code
_entity_poly.pdbx_strand_id
1 'polypeptide(L)'
;MTILNSELKIKNRTLKNRLVLAPITTSYGSSKGLVTQDVLDFYKDRAKDVGLVIVEATSVQATGRIVPGSIGLWDDSQISGMAKLVKTIKNKGALAVVQLNHAGPRCPPVTGKRHGFSPSGVAFRPDVEPVIMDEKDIGQLIRDFSRAAGRAQKAGFDGVEIHGAHLYLLSQFLSPLTNKREDRYGGNAKERATLALEIVREVRNHLGPDYPLFFRINAEERIPGGLTLEDALVMGRLLKEAGVDVFDVTLIAQGGWKEADGKTCLAGSSALPKNLPSGANTALTSAFKKEIGLPVIAVGKFGKGDAAVNAVKNEGIDLIAVGRQMICDPGSAGKMLKGNDQDIIPCDECLKCFATIGKGAPMACKVNPDLPAARP
;
A
#
# COMPACT_ATOMS: atom_id res chain seq x y z
N MET A 1 23.23 19.89 -0.73
CA MET A 1 22.56 18.57 -0.57
C MET A 1 21.30 18.78 0.25
N THR A 2 20.16 18.25 -0.19
CA THR A 2 18.88 18.40 0.52
C THR A 2 18.80 17.42 1.71
N ILE A 3 17.98 17.73 2.74
CA ILE A 3 17.73 16.82 3.88
C ILE A 3 17.25 15.42 3.43
N LEU A 4 16.65 15.35 2.24
CA LEU A 4 16.20 14.10 1.63
C LEU A 4 17.35 13.13 1.36
N ASN A 5 18.60 13.60 1.22
CA ASN A 5 19.78 12.73 1.04
C ASN A 5 20.25 12.07 2.34
N SER A 6 19.69 12.42 3.49
CA SER A 6 20.11 11.83 4.76
C SER A 6 19.70 10.36 4.84
N GLU A 7 20.59 9.53 5.39
CA GLU A 7 20.30 8.12 5.62
C GLU A 7 19.27 7.93 6.74
N LEU A 8 18.57 6.81 6.70
CA LEU A 8 17.71 6.34 7.80
C LEU A 8 17.98 4.86 8.04
N LYS A 9 18.13 4.48 9.31
CA LYS A 9 18.26 3.08 9.71
C LYS A 9 16.92 2.54 10.19
N ILE A 10 16.49 1.42 9.62
CA ILE A 10 15.34 0.64 10.07
C ILE A 10 15.88 -0.74 10.46
N LYS A 11 15.84 -1.08 11.75
CA LYS A 11 16.48 -2.30 12.30
C LYS A 11 17.94 -2.43 11.84
N ASN A 12 18.28 -3.50 11.13
CA ASN A 12 19.61 -3.80 10.60
C ASN A 12 19.78 -3.40 9.12
N ARG A 13 18.93 -2.49 8.61
CA ARG A 13 18.97 -1.99 7.23
C ARG A 13 19.13 -0.48 7.21
N THR A 14 20.00 0.01 6.32
CA THR A 14 20.22 1.45 6.12
C THR A 14 19.71 1.86 4.74
N LEU A 15 18.85 2.86 4.72
CA LEU A 15 18.35 3.49 3.51
C LEU A 15 19.32 4.62 3.14
N LYS A 16 19.75 4.66 1.87
CA LYS A 16 20.67 5.68 1.35
C LYS A 16 20.08 7.10 1.28
N ASN A 17 18.76 7.24 1.39
CA ASN A 17 18.05 8.52 1.40
C ASN A 17 16.60 8.35 1.89
N ARG A 18 15.88 9.47 2.02
CA ARG A 18 14.53 9.57 2.59
C ARG A 18 13.40 9.33 1.60
N LEU A 19 13.70 9.05 0.32
CA LEU A 19 12.69 8.87 -0.72
C LEU A 19 12.29 7.41 -0.87
N VAL A 20 10.98 7.19 -1.00
CA VAL A 20 10.36 5.88 -1.15
C VAL A 20 9.57 5.86 -2.46
N LEU A 21 9.78 4.84 -3.30
CA LEU A 21 8.82 4.50 -4.33
C LEU A 21 7.62 3.86 -3.65
N ALA A 22 6.48 4.57 -3.66
CA ALA A 22 5.25 4.09 -3.04
C ALA A 22 4.76 2.79 -3.72
N PRO A 23 3.99 1.94 -3.02
CA PRO A 23 3.38 0.78 -3.66
C PRO A 23 2.26 1.27 -4.60
N ILE A 24 2.46 1.02 -5.90
CA ILE A 24 1.59 1.45 -6.99
C ILE A 24 1.13 0.20 -7.74
N THR A 25 -0.15 -0.14 -7.66
CA THR A 25 -0.71 -1.24 -8.44
C THR A 25 -0.64 -0.94 -9.94
N THR A 26 0.05 -1.78 -10.69
CA THR A 26 0.35 -1.56 -12.12
C THR A 26 -0.55 -2.37 -13.04
N SER A 27 -1.04 -3.51 -12.57
CA SER A 27 -1.69 -4.53 -13.41
C SER A 27 -0.77 -5.09 -14.53
N TYR A 28 0.55 -5.06 -14.34
CA TYR A 28 1.52 -5.60 -15.32
C TYR A 28 1.87 -7.08 -15.08
N GLY A 29 1.45 -7.65 -13.94
CA GLY A 29 1.62 -9.08 -13.66
C GLY A 29 0.78 -9.95 -14.59
N SER A 30 1.13 -11.24 -14.67
CA SER A 30 0.35 -12.20 -15.46
C SER A 30 -1.00 -12.53 -14.80
N SER A 31 -1.88 -13.18 -15.55
CA SER A 31 -3.15 -13.72 -15.02
C SER A 31 -2.96 -14.73 -13.88
N LYS A 32 -1.79 -15.35 -13.76
CA LYS A 32 -1.40 -16.26 -12.68
C LYS A 32 -0.69 -15.55 -11.50
N GLY A 33 -0.63 -14.22 -11.51
CA GLY A 33 0.06 -13.42 -10.50
C GLY A 33 1.58 -13.55 -10.50
N LEU A 34 2.16 -13.95 -11.62
CA LEU A 34 3.62 -13.99 -11.81
C LEU A 34 4.15 -12.62 -12.24
N VAL A 35 5.35 -12.29 -11.78
CA VAL A 35 6.15 -11.15 -12.25
C VAL A 35 6.47 -11.32 -13.74
N THR A 36 6.22 -10.27 -14.53
CA THR A 36 6.50 -10.20 -15.97
C THR A 36 7.67 -9.26 -16.24
N GLN A 37 8.12 -9.18 -17.50
CA GLN A 37 9.16 -8.22 -17.87
C GLN A 37 8.73 -6.76 -17.64
N ASP A 38 7.46 -6.43 -17.91
CA ASP A 38 6.94 -5.08 -17.69
C ASP A 38 6.95 -4.67 -16.21
N VAL A 39 6.74 -5.62 -15.28
CA VAL A 39 6.93 -5.38 -13.85
C VAL A 39 8.41 -5.06 -13.56
N LEU A 40 9.34 -5.85 -14.11
CA LEU A 40 10.78 -5.63 -13.89
C LEU A 40 11.22 -4.28 -14.44
N ASP A 41 10.81 -3.90 -15.65
CA ASP A 41 11.18 -2.64 -16.29
C ASP A 41 10.63 -1.45 -15.50
N PHE A 42 9.38 -1.54 -15.04
CA PHE A 42 8.79 -0.49 -14.20
C PHE A 42 9.64 -0.19 -12.96
N TYR A 43 10.04 -1.22 -12.22
CA TYR A 43 10.84 -1.07 -11.02
C TYR A 43 12.30 -0.72 -11.28
N LYS A 44 12.90 -1.24 -12.37
CA LYS A 44 14.29 -0.98 -12.74
C LYS A 44 14.58 0.51 -12.88
N ASP A 45 13.69 1.25 -13.54
CA ASP A 45 13.90 2.67 -13.80
C ASP A 45 13.72 3.51 -12.54
N ARG A 46 12.74 3.14 -11.70
CA ARG A 46 12.30 3.92 -10.53
C ARG A 46 13.11 3.62 -9.26
N ALA A 47 13.79 2.48 -9.22
CA ALA A 47 14.65 2.10 -8.09
C ALA A 47 16.01 2.83 -8.07
N LYS A 48 16.39 3.53 -9.15
CA LYS A 48 17.72 4.14 -9.31
C LYS A 48 18.11 5.06 -8.13
N ASP A 49 17.25 6.02 -7.84
CA ASP A 49 17.60 7.13 -6.95
C ASP A 49 16.92 7.05 -5.58
N VAL A 50 15.90 6.21 -5.38
CA VAL A 50 15.19 6.06 -4.10
C VAL A 50 15.97 5.22 -3.09
N GLY A 51 15.79 5.49 -1.79
CA GLY A 51 16.35 4.69 -0.70
C GLY A 51 15.59 3.40 -0.44
N LEU A 52 14.28 3.41 -0.72
CA LEU A 52 13.38 2.28 -0.51
C LEU A 52 12.40 2.15 -1.68
N VAL A 53 12.15 0.92 -2.09
CA VAL A 53 11.05 0.55 -2.96
C VAL A 53 10.08 -0.31 -2.16
N ILE A 54 8.80 0.09 -2.13
CA ILE A 54 7.72 -0.78 -1.68
C ILE A 54 7.02 -1.32 -2.94
N VAL A 55 7.19 -2.61 -3.19
CA VAL A 55 6.55 -3.32 -4.30
C VAL A 55 5.04 -3.30 -4.12
N GLU A 56 4.32 -3.21 -5.24
CA GLU A 56 2.87 -3.06 -5.31
C GLU A 56 2.13 -4.11 -4.49
N ALA A 57 0.90 -3.78 -4.11
CA ALA A 57 0.00 -4.68 -3.40
C ALA A 57 -0.01 -6.08 -4.03
N THR A 58 0.67 -6.99 -3.33
CA THR A 58 0.96 -8.37 -3.72
C THR A 58 0.00 -9.27 -2.98
N SER A 59 -0.84 -9.98 -3.73
CA SER A 59 -1.94 -10.72 -3.13
C SER A 59 -1.46 -11.96 -2.38
N VAL A 60 -2.02 -12.20 -1.20
CA VAL A 60 -1.75 -13.40 -0.38
C VAL A 60 -2.64 -14.59 -0.77
N GLN A 61 -3.68 -14.36 -1.58
CA GLN A 61 -4.58 -15.38 -2.11
C GLN A 61 -4.95 -15.07 -3.57
N ALA A 62 -5.08 -16.07 -4.43
CA ALA A 62 -5.46 -15.85 -5.83
C ALA A 62 -6.83 -15.14 -6.00
N THR A 63 -7.75 -15.31 -5.05
CA THR A 63 -9.08 -14.69 -4.99
C THR A 63 -9.08 -13.31 -4.34
N GLY A 64 -7.96 -12.87 -3.76
CA GLY A 64 -7.80 -11.60 -3.06
C GLY A 64 -7.08 -10.52 -3.86
N ARG A 65 -7.02 -10.65 -5.19
CA ARG A 65 -6.30 -9.74 -6.08
C ARG A 65 -7.02 -8.40 -6.23
N ILE A 66 -6.29 -7.30 -6.40
CA ILE A 66 -6.91 -5.97 -6.62
C ILE A 66 -7.35 -5.83 -8.08
N VAL A 67 -6.54 -6.31 -9.01
CA VAL A 67 -6.77 -6.23 -10.46
C VAL A 67 -6.38 -7.55 -11.15
N PRO A 68 -6.88 -7.82 -12.37
CA PRO A 68 -6.55 -9.03 -13.12
C PRO A 68 -5.05 -9.26 -13.35
N GLY A 69 -4.23 -8.19 -13.37
CA GLY A 69 -2.78 -8.24 -13.46
C GLY A 69 -2.03 -8.07 -12.13
N SER A 70 -2.67 -8.23 -10.97
CA SER A 70 -1.96 -8.18 -9.68
C SER A 70 -0.96 -9.32 -9.56
N ILE A 71 0.28 -9.04 -9.15
CA ILE A 71 1.25 -10.05 -8.72
C ILE A 71 0.86 -10.65 -7.36
N GLY A 72 1.45 -11.80 -7.00
CA GLY A 72 1.10 -12.51 -5.77
C GLY A 72 2.21 -13.33 -5.13
N LEU A 73 1.93 -13.79 -3.92
CA LEU A 73 2.78 -14.64 -3.07
C LEU A 73 1.95 -15.71 -2.33
N TRP A 74 0.90 -16.22 -2.98
CA TRP A 74 0.05 -17.29 -2.43
C TRP A 74 0.62 -18.70 -2.70
N ASP A 75 1.52 -18.84 -3.68
CA ASP A 75 2.10 -20.12 -4.12
C ASP A 75 3.63 -20.05 -4.28
N ASP A 76 4.32 -21.17 -4.08
CA ASP A 76 5.79 -21.25 -4.12
C ASP A 76 6.36 -20.99 -5.52
N SER A 77 5.59 -21.29 -6.58
CA SER A 77 5.97 -20.99 -7.97
C SER A 77 6.19 -19.48 -8.22
N GLN A 78 5.66 -18.60 -7.36
CA GLN A 78 5.78 -17.15 -7.49
C GLN A 78 7.13 -16.62 -6.94
N ILE A 79 7.86 -17.41 -6.13
CA ILE A 79 9.10 -16.99 -5.46
C ILE A 79 10.18 -16.61 -6.47
N SER A 80 10.40 -17.41 -7.53
CA SER A 80 11.48 -17.16 -8.50
C SER A 80 11.31 -15.83 -9.24
N GLY A 81 10.09 -15.50 -9.65
CA GLY A 81 9.78 -14.22 -10.29
C GLY A 81 9.99 -13.03 -9.34
N MET A 82 9.59 -13.19 -8.08
CA MET A 82 9.80 -12.18 -7.04
C MET A 82 11.29 -11.99 -6.72
N ALA A 83 12.09 -13.06 -6.69
CA ALA A 83 13.53 -12.97 -6.50
C ALA A 83 14.23 -12.19 -7.63
N LYS A 84 13.75 -12.35 -8.88
CA LYS A 84 14.22 -11.52 -10.01
C LYS A 84 13.87 -10.05 -9.79
N LEU A 85 12.66 -9.75 -9.32
CA LEU A 85 12.24 -8.38 -9.02
C LEU A 85 13.08 -7.75 -7.90
N VAL A 86 13.29 -8.48 -6.81
CA VAL A 86 14.20 -8.07 -5.71
C VAL A 86 15.59 -7.74 -6.26
N LYS A 87 16.18 -8.62 -7.07
CA LYS A 87 17.49 -8.38 -7.69
C LYS A 87 17.49 -7.13 -8.56
N THR A 88 16.44 -6.92 -9.36
CA THR A 88 16.28 -5.73 -10.20
C THR A 88 16.31 -4.43 -9.38
N ILE A 89 15.61 -4.40 -8.25
CA ILE A 89 15.56 -3.25 -7.33
C ILE A 89 16.92 -3.06 -6.64
N LYS A 90 17.45 -4.11 -6.03
CA LYS A 90 18.67 -4.03 -5.20
C LYS A 90 19.93 -3.74 -6.02
N ASN A 91 19.97 -4.14 -7.29
CA ASN A 91 21.04 -3.75 -8.23
C ASN A 91 21.08 -2.24 -8.50
N LYS A 92 20.03 -1.48 -8.12
CA LYS A 92 19.99 -0.02 -8.14
C LYS A 92 20.33 0.63 -6.80
N GLY A 93 20.65 -0.18 -5.78
CA GLY A 93 21.02 0.26 -4.44
C GLY A 93 19.86 0.73 -3.58
N ALA A 94 18.61 0.41 -3.93
CA ALA A 94 17.45 0.63 -3.08
C ALA A 94 17.16 -0.64 -2.26
N LEU A 95 16.65 -0.48 -1.04
CA LEU A 95 16.04 -1.60 -0.32
C LEU A 95 14.71 -2.00 -0.95
N ALA A 96 14.38 -3.29 -0.88
CA ALA A 96 13.14 -3.82 -1.42
C ALA A 96 12.21 -4.31 -0.30
N VAL A 97 11.03 -3.73 -0.17
CA VAL A 97 9.93 -4.21 0.68
C VAL A 97 8.76 -4.63 -0.21
N VAL A 98 8.02 -5.67 0.15
CA VAL A 98 6.79 -6.05 -0.55
C VAL A 98 5.55 -5.75 0.29
N GLN A 99 4.55 -5.12 -0.32
CA GLN A 99 3.27 -4.88 0.33
C GLN A 99 2.34 -6.09 0.15
N LEU A 100 2.05 -6.81 1.23
CA LEU A 100 1.12 -7.93 1.25
C LEU A 100 -0.32 -7.44 1.44
N ASN A 101 -1.25 -7.96 0.63
CA ASN A 101 -2.62 -7.46 0.59
C ASN A 101 -3.67 -8.57 0.33
N HIS A 102 -4.91 -8.30 0.73
CA HIS A 102 -6.10 -8.98 0.26
C HIS A 102 -7.21 -7.96 -0.06
N ALA A 103 -7.73 -7.96 -1.29
CA ALA A 103 -8.66 -6.92 -1.76
C ALA A 103 -10.08 -6.99 -1.18
N GLY A 104 -10.48 -8.14 -0.64
CA GLY A 104 -11.85 -8.36 -0.14
C GLY A 104 -12.87 -8.25 -1.29
N PRO A 105 -14.08 -7.67 -1.08
CA PRO A 105 -15.07 -7.43 -2.14
C PRO A 105 -14.63 -6.45 -3.24
N ARG A 106 -13.46 -5.81 -3.13
CA ARG A 106 -12.89 -4.98 -4.21
C ARG A 106 -12.19 -5.80 -5.29
N CYS A 107 -12.02 -7.11 -5.09
CA CYS A 107 -11.41 -8.00 -6.08
C CYS A 107 -12.23 -8.06 -7.40
N PRO A 108 -11.61 -8.44 -8.54
CA PRO A 108 -12.37 -8.85 -9.72
C PRO A 108 -13.10 -10.17 -9.46
N PRO A 109 -14.23 -10.41 -10.15
CA PRO A 109 -14.97 -11.66 -10.01
C PRO A 109 -14.10 -12.86 -10.42
N VAL A 110 -14.20 -13.96 -9.66
CA VAL A 110 -13.43 -15.18 -9.91
C VAL A 110 -14.38 -16.36 -10.10
N THR A 111 -14.53 -16.82 -11.34
CA THR A 111 -15.43 -17.92 -11.70
C THR A 111 -15.09 -19.21 -10.94
N GLY A 112 -16.12 -19.85 -10.38
CA GLY A 112 -16.00 -21.15 -9.71
C GLY A 112 -15.24 -21.14 -8.38
N LYS A 113 -14.95 -19.96 -7.81
CA LYS A 113 -14.27 -19.84 -6.52
C LYS A 113 -15.02 -18.93 -5.57
N ARG A 114 -15.01 -19.27 -4.28
CA ARG A 114 -15.45 -18.37 -3.20
C ARG A 114 -14.47 -17.20 -3.10
N HIS A 115 -14.99 -15.99 -3.25
CA HIS A 115 -14.23 -14.73 -3.25
C HIS A 115 -15.09 -13.60 -2.64
N GLY A 116 -14.56 -12.37 -2.58
CA GLY A 116 -15.33 -11.24 -2.05
C GLY A 116 -15.41 -11.17 -0.52
N PHE A 117 -14.45 -11.76 0.19
CA PHE A 117 -14.43 -11.78 1.66
C PHE A 117 -14.56 -10.39 2.29
N SER A 118 -15.45 -10.26 3.27
CA SER A 118 -15.82 -9.02 3.95
C SER A 118 -16.08 -9.29 5.45
N PRO A 119 -15.84 -8.32 6.34
CA PRO A 119 -16.22 -8.45 7.75
C PRO A 119 -17.74 -8.50 7.97
N SER A 120 -18.51 -7.75 7.17
CA SER A 120 -19.95 -7.51 7.42
C SER A 120 -20.81 -7.33 6.16
N GLY A 121 -20.31 -7.76 5.00
CA GLY A 121 -21.13 -7.84 3.79
C GLY A 121 -21.25 -6.53 3.00
N VAL A 122 -20.39 -5.53 3.24
CA VAL A 122 -20.42 -4.27 2.48
C VAL A 122 -19.95 -4.49 1.04
N ALA A 123 -20.79 -4.10 0.08
CA ALA A 123 -20.46 -4.13 -1.33
C ALA A 123 -19.58 -2.93 -1.73
N PHE A 124 -18.63 -3.17 -2.64
CA PHE A 124 -17.75 -2.14 -3.21
C PHE A 124 -17.83 -2.05 -4.73
N ARG A 125 -18.52 -3.01 -5.35
CA ARG A 125 -18.75 -3.13 -6.79
C ARG A 125 -19.98 -4.02 -7.00
N PRO A 126 -20.75 -3.81 -8.08
CA PRO A 126 -22.01 -4.51 -8.27
C PRO A 126 -21.84 -5.99 -8.64
N ASP A 127 -20.76 -6.33 -9.33
CA ASP A 127 -20.49 -7.64 -9.93
C ASP A 127 -19.76 -8.64 -9.01
N VAL A 128 -19.53 -8.27 -7.74
CA VAL A 128 -19.00 -9.18 -6.71
C VAL A 128 -19.90 -9.16 -5.50
N GLU A 129 -20.39 -10.34 -5.11
CA GLU A 129 -21.18 -10.50 -3.90
C GLU A 129 -20.25 -10.62 -2.67
N PRO A 130 -20.37 -9.74 -1.67
CA PRO A 130 -19.58 -9.84 -0.45
C PRO A 130 -19.90 -11.12 0.32
N VAL A 131 -18.85 -11.79 0.79
CA VAL A 131 -18.97 -13.00 1.63
C VAL A 131 -18.51 -12.65 3.03
N ILE A 132 -19.42 -12.71 4.00
CA ILE A 132 -19.08 -12.53 5.42
C ILE A 132 -18.15 -13.66 5.85
N MET A 133 -16.98 -13.30 6.38
CA MET A 133 -16.00 -14.26 6.86
C MET A 133 -16.42 -14.88 8.19
N ASP A 134 -16.27 -16.20 8.30
CA ASP A 134 -16.32 -16.90 9.59
C ASP A 134 -14.92 -17.01 10.24
N GLU A 135 -14.82 -17.63 11.41
CA GLU A 135 -13.54 -17.80 12.10
C GLU A 135 -12.53 -18.67 11.32
N LYS A 136 -13.01 -19.63 10.51
CA LYS A 136 -12.12 -20.49 9.69
C LYS A 136 -11.51 -19.69 8.55
N ASP A 137 -12.31 -18.85 7.90
CA ASP A 137 -11.86 -17.92 6.87
C ASP A 137 -10.81 -16.96 7.43
N ILE A 138 -11.07 -16.39 8.61
CA ILE A 138 -10.15 -15.47 9.28
C ILE A 138 -8.85 -16.19 9.65
N GLY A 139 -8.93 -17.37 10.28
CA GLY A 139 -7.76 -18.18 10.63
C GLY A 139 -6.93 -18.58 9.41
N GLN A 140 -7.57 -18.86 8.27
CA GLN A 140 -6.87 -19.15 7.02
C GLN A 140 -6.17 -17.91 6.45
N LEU A 141 -6.84 -16.76 6.48
CA LEU A 141 -6.26 -15.49 6.03
C LEU A 141 -4.99 -15.15 6.81
N ILE A 142 -5.00 -15.32 8.15
CA ILE A 142 -3.82 -15.10 9.01
C ILE A 142 -2.64 -15.96 8.55
N ARG A 143 -2.88 -17.26 8.35
CA ARG A 143 -1.85 -18.19 7.84
C ARG A 143 -1.34 -17.80 6.46
N ASP A 144 -2.20 -17.31 5.58
CA ASP A 144 -1.81 -16.95 4.22
C ASP A 144 -0.95 -15.68 4.18
N PHE A 145 -1.22 -14.68 5.03
CA PHE A 145 -0.31 -13.55 5.21
C PHE A 145 1.07 -14.00 5.72
N SER A 146 1.11 -14.88 6.72
CA SER A 146 2.36 -15.44 7.25
C SER A 146 3.17 -16.21 6.21
N ARG A 147 2.50 -17.10 5.45
CA ARG A 147 3.14 -17.86 4.37
C ARG A 147 3.65 -16.95 3.26
N ALA A 148 2.87 -15.95 2.86
CA ALA A 148 3.30 -14.97 1.86
C ALA A 148 4.51 -14.16 2.34
N ALA A 149 4.56 -13.79 3.62
CA ALA A 149 5.71 -13.14 4.23
C ALA A 149 6.96 -14.03 4.23
N GLY A 150 6.83 -15.31 4.59
CA GLY A 150 7.92 -16.29 4.49
C GLY A 150 8.43 -16.45 3.05
N ARG A 151 7.54 -16.45 2.06
CA ARG A 151 7.92 -16.47 0.64
C ARG A 151 8.63 -15.18 0.22
N ALA A 152 8.21 -14.03 0.72
CA ALA A 152 8.91 -12.76 0.49
C ALA A 152 10.34 -12.79 1.04
N GLN A 153 10.52 -13.29 2.26
CA GLN A 153 11.85 -13.48 2.85
C GLN A 153 12.70 -14.43 2.00
N LYS A 154 12.15 -15.57 1.56
CA LYS A 154 12.84 -16.52 0.64
C LYS A 154 13.20 -15.88 -0.71
N ALA A 155 12.38 -14.96 -1.22
CA ALA A 155 12.68 -14.22 -2.45
C ALA A 155 13.77 -13.15 -2.26
N GLY A 156 14.18 -12.85 -1.02
CA GLY A 156 15.27 -11.93 -0.72
C GLY A 156 14.86 -10.48 -0.50
N PHE A 157 13.57 -10.21 -0.26
CA PHE A 157 13.12 -8.90 0.19
C PHE A 157 13.84 -8.49 1.49
N ASP A 158 13.98 -7.19 1.72
CA ASP A 158 14.59 -6.61 2.93
C ASP A 158 13.56 -6.38 4.05
N GLY A 159 12.27 -6.48 3.74
CA GLY A 159 11.16 -6.32 4.67
C GLY A 159 9.82 -6.66 4.02
N VAL A 160 8.75 -6.68 4.82
CA VAL A 160 7.38 -6.80 4.32
C VAL A 160 6.51 -5.68 4.89
N GLU A 161 5.51 -5.24 4.14
CA GLU A 161 4.48 -4.31 4.58
C GLU A 161 3.11 -4.99 4.58
N ILE A 162 2.38 -4.92 5.69
CA ILE A 162 0.99 -5.38 5.75
C ILE A 162 0.06 -4.23 5.33
N HIS A 163 -0.77 -4.44 4.32
CA HIS A 163 -1.70 -3.43 3.82
C HIS A 163 -3.03 -3.41 4.61
N GLY A 164 -3.14 -2.53 5.58
CA GLY A 164 -4.35 -2.28 6.38
C GLY A 164 -5.05 -0.96 6.03
N ALA A 165 -5.06 -0.55 4.76
CA ALA A 165 -5.56 0.76 4.35
C ALA A 165 -6.43 0.69 3.08
N HIS A 166 -7.00 1.83 2.69
CA HIS A 166 -7.68 2.05 1.41
C HIS A 166 -8.94 1.20 1.17
N LEU A 167 -9.62 0.78 2.25
CA LEU A 167 -10.85 -0.04 2.20
C LEU A 167 -10.67 -1.40 1.50
N TYR A 168 -9.45 -1.92 1.42
CA TYR A 168 -9.22 -3.35 1.18
C TYR A 168 -9.50 -4.18 2.44
N LEU A 169 -9.44 -5.51 2.36
CA LEU A 169 -10.02 -6.40 3.37
C LEU A 169 -9.60 -6.05 4.80
N LEU A 170 -8.30 -5.87 5.05
CA LEU A 170 -7.84 -5.57 6.40
C LEU A 170 -8.31 -4.18 6.87
N SER A 171 -8.27 -3.17 6.00
CA SER A 171 -8.85 -1.84 6.27
C SER A 171 -10.34 -1.92 6.57
N GLN A 172 -11.07 -2.85 5.95
CA GLN A 172 -12.50 -3.02 6.20
C GLN A 172 -12.76 -3.51 7.61
N PHE A 173 -11.93 -4.41 8.15
CA PHE A 173 -12.00 -4.80 9.56
C PHE A 173 -11.69 -3.64 10.51
N LEU A 174 -10.71 -2.80 10.16
CA LEU A 174 -10.33 -1.65 11.00
C LEU A 174 -11.41 -0.55 11.01
N SER A 175 -12.15 -0.36 9.92
CA SER A 175 -13.10 0.74 9.78
C SER A 175 -14.45 0.45 10.46
N PRO A 176 -14.97 1.35 11.31
CA PRO A 176 -16.31 1.23 11.87
C PRO A 176 -17.41 1.36 10.80
N LEU A 177 -17.09 1.93 9.63
CA LEU A 177 -18.03 2.06 8.51
C LEU A 177 -18.38 0.69 7.93
N THR A 178 -17.39 -0.20 7.84
CA THR A 178 -17.50 -1.47 7.11
C THR A 178 -17.53 -2.69 8.00
N ASN A 179 -17.07 -2.58 9.24
CA ASN A 179 -17.11 -3.65 10.22
C ASN A 179 -18.20 -3.42 11.25
N LYS A 180 -19.27 -4.19 11.14
CA LYS A 180 -20.45 -4.22 12.00
C LYS A 180 -20.53 -5.53 12.81
N ARG A 181 -19.42 -6.25 12.94
CA ARG A 181 -19.40 -7.50 13.71
C ARG A 181 -19.61 -7.22 15.19
N GLU A 182 -20.25 -8.17 15.87
CA GLU A 182 -20.49 -8.16 17.32
C GLU A 182 -19.61 -9.17 18.07
N ASP A 183 -18.79 -9.93 17.34
CA ASP A 183 -17.78 -10.83 17.91
C ASP A 183 -16.48 -10.09 18.23
N ARG A 184 -15.43 -10.83 18.63
CA ARG A 184 -14.12 -10.27 19.01
C ARG A 184 -13.37 -9.52 17.91
N TYR A 185 -13.89 -9.54 16.68
CA TYR A 185 -13.33 -8.83 15.53
C TYR A 185 -14.08 -7.54 15.21
N GLY A 186 -15.13 -7.18 15.94
CA GLY A 186 -15.87 -5.92 15.77
C GLY A 186 -16.17 -5.24 17.10
N GLY A 187 -16.66 -4.00 17.04
CA GLY A 187 -16.83 -3.14 18.22
C GLY A 187 -16.01 -1.85 18.13
N ASN A 188 -15.30 -1.50 19.21
CA ASN A 188 -14.48 -0.29 19.25
C ASN A 188 -13.15 -0.49 18.49
N ALA A 189 -12.31 0.54 18.44
CA ALA A 189 -11.03 0.51 17.72
C ALA A 189 -10.14 -0.70 18.08
N LYS A 190 -10.14 -1.13 19.34
CA LYS A 190 -9.34 -2.26 19.84
C LYS A 190 -9.83 -3.59 19.28
N GLU A 191 -11.12 -3.88 19.36
CA GLU A 191 -11.65 -5.16 18.84
C GLU A 191 -11.62 -5.21 17.30
N ARG A 192 -11.85 -4.08 16.63
CA ARG A 192 -11.67 -3.96 15.17
C ARG A 192 -10.22 -4.21 14.74
N ALA A 193 -9.24 -3.93 15.59
CA ALA A 193 -7.82 -4.21 15.33
C ALA A 193 -7.45 -5.69 15.47
N THR A 194 -8.28 -6.55 16.08
CA THR A 194 -7.93 -7.93 16.44
C THR A 194 -7.32 -8.71 15.27
N LEU A 195 -7.95 -8.67 14.09
CA LEU A 195 -7.42 -9.38 12.92
C LEU A 195 -6.03 -8.86 12.50
N ALA A 196 -5.84 -7.54 12.48
CA ALA A 196 -4.55 -6.95 12.13
C ALA A 196 -3.45 -7.34 13.12
N LEU A 197 -3.78 -7.37 14.41
CA LEU A 197 -2.86 -7.80 15.46
C LEU A 197 -2.47 -9.27 15.33
N GLU A 198 -3.43 -10.15 15.01
CA GLU A 198 -3.16 -11.57 14.79
C GLU A 198 -2.29 -11.80 13.56
N ILE A 199 -2.55 -11.09 12.45
CA ILE A 199 -1.69 -11.13 11.26
C ILE A 199 -0.27 -10.63 11.58
N VAL A 200 -0.14 -9.47 12.24
CA VAL A 200 1.18 -8.90 12.60
C VAL A 200 1.97 -9.87 13.47
N ARG A 201 1.35 -10.45 14.50
CA ARG A 201 2.02 -11.40 15.40
C ARG A 201 2.44 -12.66 14.67
N GLU A 202 1.58 -13.23 13.84
CA GLU A 202 1.90 -14.44 13.08
C GLU A 202 3.03 -14.19 12.07
N VAL A 203 2.99 -13.05 11.36
CA VAL A 203 4.06 -12.65 10.44
C VAL A 203 5.37 -12.39 11.20
N ARG A 204 5.32 -11.69 12.34
CA ARG A 204 6.48 -11.43 13.18
C ARG A 204 7.11 -12.73 13.70
N ASN A 205 6.30 -13.68 14.17
CA ASN A 205 6.75 -14.99 14.63
C ASN A 205 7.47 -15.77 13.50
N HIS A 206 6.96 -15.69 12.27
CA HIS A 206 7.58 -16.33 11.11
C HIS A 206 8.93 -15.68 10.75
N LEU A 207 8.98 -14.35 10.68
CA LEU A 207 10.13 -13.62 10.14
C LEU A 207 11.26 -13.40 11.16
N GLY A 208 10.95 -13.51 12.46
CA GLY A 208 11.87 -13.20 13.56
C GLY A 208 11.87 -11.72 13.95
N PRO A 209 12.49 -11.35 15.07
CA PRO A 209 12.39 -10.01 15.69
C PRO A 209 13.11 -8.89 14.93
N ASP A 210 14.12 -9.23 14.13
CA ASP A 210 15.00 -8.28 13.46
C ASP A 210 14.60 -7.97 12.02
N TYR A 211 13.69 -8.77 11.44
CA TYR A 211 13.27 -8.58 10.06
C TYR A 211 12.27 -7.41 9.95
N PRO A 212 12.52 -6.37 9.15
CA PRO A 212 11.66 -5.20 9.10
C PRO A 212 10.20 -5.52 8.74
N LEU A 213 9.27 -5.10 9.60
CA LEU A 213 7.82 -5.22 9.40
C LEU A 213 7.16 -3.85 9.37
N PHE A 214 6.59 -3.51 8.23
CA PHE A 214 5.88 -2.26 7.99
C PHE A 214 4.38 -2.51 8.08
N PHE A 215 3.61 -1.49 8.43
CA PHE A 215 2.15 -1.54 8.36
C PHE A 215 1.60 -0.27 7.72
N ARG A 216 0.77 -0.44 6.69
CA ARG A 216 0.10 0.69 6.04
C ARG A 216 -1.30 0.91 6.61
N ILE A 217 -1.57 2.10 7.13
CA ILE A 217 -2.80 2.44 7.86
C ILE A 217 -3.42 3.75 7.37
N ASN A 218 -4.75 3.79 7.30
CA ASN A 218 -5.48 5.06 7.18
C ASN A 218 -5.38 5.82 8.53
N ALA A 219 -4.86 7.04 8.53
CA ALA A 219 -4.99 7.96 9.67
C ALA A 219 -6.42 8.50 9.80
N GLU A 220 -7.17 8.54 8.70
CA GLU A 220 -8.54 9.02 8.66
C GLU A 220 -9.24 8.45 7.42
N GLU A 221 -10.55 8.23 7.53
CA GLU A 221 -11.43 8.02 6.40
C GLU A 221 -12.47 9.15 6.32
N ARG A 222 -12.34 10.02 5.31
CA ARG A 222 -13.24 11.16 5.09
C ARG A 222 -14.55 10.74 4.42
N ILE A 223 -15.24 9.81 5.06
CA ILE A 223 -16.56 9.31 4.71
C ILE A 223 -17.37 9.29 6.03
N PRO A 224 -18.63 9.75 6.04
CA PRO A 224 -19.45 9.67 7.25
C PRO A 224 -19.46 8.27 7.86
N GLY A 225 -19.12 8.17 9.15
CA GLY A 225 -18.99 6.90 9.87
C GLY A 225 -17.69 6.14 9.63
N GLY A 226 -16.72 6.72 8.92
CA GLY A 226 -15.38 6.18 8.69
C GLY A 226 -14.47 6.20 9.91
N LEU A 227 -13.32 5.53 9.77
CA LEU A 227 -12.26 5.50 10.77
C LEU A 227 -11.71 6.91 11.06
N THR A 228 -11.58 7.28 12.33
CA THR A 228 -11.04 8.58 12.74
C THR A 228 -9.56 8.53 13.11
N LEU A 229 -8.95 9.69 13.34
CA LEU A 229 -7.57 9.74 13.85
C LEU A 229 -7.47 9.08 15.23
N GLU A 230 -8.45 9.25 16.12
CA GLU A 230 -8.45 8.61 17.43
C GLU A 230 -8.43 7.07 17.32
N ASP A 231 -9.25 6.51 16.41
CA ASP A 231 -9.22 5.08 16.09
C ASP A 231 -7.82 4.66 15.62
N ALA A 232 -7.25 5.40 14.65
CA ALA A 232 -5.93 5.12 14.09
C ALA A 232 -4.84 5.12 15.17
N LEU A 233 -4.88 6.06 16.12
CA LEU A 233 -3.92 6.16 17.22
C LEU A 233 -4.03 4.98 18.19
N VAL A 234 -5.25 4.53 18.52
CA VAL A 234 -5.46 3.31 19.32
C VAL A 234 -4.86 2.10 18.62
N MET A 235 -5.20 1.91 17.34
CA MET A 235 -4.70 0.79 16.53
C MET A 235 -3.19 0.84 16.37
N GLY A 236 -2.62 2.03 16.13
CA GLY A 236 -1.19 2.25 15.98
C GLY A 236 -0.38 1.83 17.21
N ARG A 237 -0.88 2.15 18.42
CA ARG A 237 -0.24 1.72 19.68
C ARG A 237 -0.23 0.19 19.81
N LEU A 238 -1.38 -0.45 19.55
CA LEU A 238 -1.50 -1.91 19.62
C LEU A 238 -0.62 -2.62 18.56
N LEU A 239 -0.56 -2.06 17.34
CA LEU A 239 0.24 -2.61 16.25
C LEU A 239 1.75 -2.45 16.51
N LYS A 240 2.17 -1.34 17.11
CA LYS A 240 3.54 -1.16 17.61
C LYS A 240 3.90 -2.25 18.63
N GLU A 241 3.05 -2.47 19.63
CA GLU A 241 3.26 -3.51 20.65
C GLU A 241 3.28 -4.91 20.05
N ALA A 242 2.49 -5.16 18.99
CA ALA A 242 2.47 -6.43 18.28
C ALA A 242 3.73 -6.69 17.42
N GLY A 243 4.56 -5.67 17.19
CA GLY A 243 5.86 -5.79 16.52
C GLY A 243 5.97 -5.11 15.16
N VAL A 244 5.13 -4.12 14.84
CA VAL A 244 5.36 -3.21 13.70
C VAL A 244 6.57 -2.31 13.99
N ASP A 245 7.40 -2.09 12.97
CA ASP A 245 8.62 -1.28 13.05
C ASP A 245 8.48 0.09 12.39
N VAL A 246 7.61 0.21 11.37
CA VAL A 246 7.41 1.42 10.56
C VAL A 246 5.96 1.50 10.10
N PHE A 247 5.39 2.71 10.09
CA PHE A 247 4.04 2.95 9.56
C PHE A 247 4.06 3.73 8.24
N ASP A 248 3.42 3.21 7.18
CA ASP A 248 3.02 4.00 6.00
C ASP A 248 1.64 4.59 6.28
N VAL A 249 1.59 5.90 6.48
CA VAL A 249 0.38 6.60 6.94
C VAL A 249 -0.29 7.28 5.75
N THR A 250 -1.54 6.91 5.53
CA THR A 250 -2.36 7.36 4.40
C THR A 250 -3.77 7.73 4.86
N LEU A 251 -4.70 7.94 3.94
CA LEU A 251 -6.10 8.26 4.26
C LEU A 251 -7.05 7.82 3.15
N ILE A 252 -8.35 7.80 3.44
CA ILE A 252 -9.38 7.96 2.40
C ILE A 252 -9.70 9.45 2.33
N ALA A 253 -9.36 10.09 1.21
CA ALA A 253 -9.49 11.54 1.01
C ALA A 253 -10.93 11.97 0.72
N GLN A 254 -11.72 11.07 0.12
CA GLN A 254 -13.09 11.32 -0.29
C GLN A 254 -13.81 10.00 -0.58
N GLY A 255 -15.13 9.97 -0.43
CA GLY A 255 -15.93 8.81 -0.80
C GLY A 255 -17.38 8.93 -0.33
N GLY A 256 -18.13 7.85 -0.51
CA GLY A 256 -19.52 7.74 -0.12
C GLY A 256 -20.19 6.51 -0.72
N TRP A 257 -21.48 6.38 -0.41
CA TRP A 257 -22.34 5.34 -0.96
C TRP A 257 -22.85 5.73 -2.35
N LYS A 258 -22.93 4.76 -3.25
CA LYS A 258 -23.41 4.94 -4.63
C LYS A 258 -24.28 3.76 -5.03
N GLU A 259 -25.37 4.05 -5.73
CA GLU A 259 -26.16 3.02 -6.40
C GLU A 259 -25.50 2.64 -7.73
N ALA A 260 -25.29 1.34 -7.95
CA ALA A 260 -24.79 0.78 -9.20
C ALA A 260 -25.43 -0.60 -9.44
N ASP A 261 -26.03 -0.80 -10.62
CA ASP A 261 -26.70 -2.05 -11.03
C ASP A 261 -27.62 -2.65 -9.95
N GLY A 262 -28.41 -1.80 -9.28
CA GLY A 262 -29.35 -2.20 -8.24
C GLY A 262 -28.72 -2.56 -6.89
N LYS A 263 -27.44 -2.22 -6.67
CA LYS A 263 -26.73 -2.40 -5.40
C LYS A 263 -26.16 -1.09 -4.86
N THR A 264 -26.32 -0.88 -3.56
CA THR A 264 -25.63 0.17 -2.81
C THR A 264 -24.17 -0.23 -2.55
N CYS A 265 -23.23 0.45 -3.20
CA CYS A 265 -21.79 0.18 -3.10
C CYS A 265 -21.06 1.33 -2.39
N LEU A 266 -20.12 0.99 -1.51
CA LEU A 266 -19.18 1.96 -0.93
C LEU A 266 -18.06 2.26 -1.91
N ALA A 267 -17.85 3.53 -2.24
CA ALA A 267 -16.76 4.00 -3.06
C ALA A 267 -15.89 5.00 -2.29
N GLY A 268 -14.61 4.66 -2.09
CA GLY A 268 -13.61 5.55 -1.50
C GLY A 268 -12.44 5.78 -2.44
N SER A 269 -11.77 6.93 -2.28
CA SER A 269 -10.55 7.29 -2.99
C SER A 269 -9.54 7.91 -2.04
N SER A 270 -8.29 7.44 -2.11
CA SER A 270 -7.13 8.04 -1.43
C SER A 270 -6.40 9.06 -2.29
N ALA A 271 -6.85 9.28 -3.53
CA ALA A 271 -6.30 10.35 -4.35
C ALA A 271 -6.77 11.70 -3.80
N LEU A 272 -5.83 12.45 -3.21
CA LEU A 272 -6.08 13.82 -2.77
C LEU A 272 -6.60 14.68 -3.94
N PRO A 273 -7.67 15.47 -3.72
CA PRO A 273 -8.14 16.46 -4.68
C PRO A 273 -7.05 17.37 -5.23
N LYS A 274 -7.21 17.81 -6.48
CA LYS A 274 -6.24 18.69 -7.17
C LYS A 274 -6.03 20.02 -6.44
N ASN A 275 -7.08 20.57 -5.83
CA ASN A 275 -7.05 21.84 -5.10
C ASN A 275 -6.37 21.74 -3.72
N LEU A 276 -6.10 20.54 -3.21
CA LEU A 276 -5.31 20.41 -1.98
C LEU A 276 -3.81 20.59 -2.26
N PRO A 277 -3.06 21.21 -1.34
CA PRO A 277 -1.64 21.46 -1.53
C PRO A 277 -0.79 20.19 -1.49
N SER A 278 0.45 20.29 -1.96
CA SER A 278 1.48 19.29 -1.64
C SER A 278 1.70 19.24 -0.13
N GLY A 279 1.86 18.06 0.44
CA GLY A 279 1.93 17.83 1.88
C GLY A 279 0.57 17.71 2.59
N ALA A 280 -0.56 17.61 1.88
CA ALA A 280 -1.90 17.67 2.50
C ALA A 280 -2.23 16.55 3.51
N ASN A 281 -1.42 15.50 3.63
CA ASN A 281 -1.55 14.44 4.64
C ASN A 281 -0.41 14.48 5.69
N THR A 282 0.52 15.43 5.58
CA THR A 282 1.64 15.47 6.52
C THR A 282 1.16 15.74 7.94
N ALA A 283 0.22 16.67 8.16
CA ALA A 283 -0.28 16.97 9.50
C ALA A 283 -0.85 15.74 10.23
N LEU A 284 -1.63 14.89 9.54
CA LEU A 284 -2.13 13.63 10.09
C LEU A 284 -0.99 12.66 10.40
N THR A 285 -0.02 12.55 9.48
CA THR A 285 1.13 11.65 9.66
C THR A 285 2.05 12.10 10.80
N SER A 286 2.26 13.41 10.97
CA SER A 286 3.02 14.00 12.07
C SER A 286 2.34 13.78 13.41
N ALA A 287 1.02 13.98 13.48
CA ALA A 287 0.23 13.69 14.68
C ALA A 287 0.32 12.20 15.05
N PHE A 288 0.18 11.32 14.07
CA PHE A 288 0.36 9.88 14.25
C PHE A 288 1.76 9.53 14.77
N LYS A 289 2.82 10.06 14.15
CA LYS A 289 4.19 9.83 14.61
C LYS A 289 4.41 10.29 16.05
N LYS A 290 3.94 11.49 16.40
CA LYS A 290 4.12 12.07 17.73
C LYS A 290 3.58 11.15 18.82
N GLU A 291 2.43 10.52 18.57
CA GLU A 291 1.79 9.62 19.51
C GLU A 291 2.44 8.22 19.54
N ILE A 292 2.77 7.67 18.37
CA ILE A 292 3.24 6.28 18.27
C ILE A 292 4.75 6.14 18.53
N GLY A 293 5.55 7.14 18.14
CA GLY A 293 6.99 7.17 18.34
C GLY A 293 7.81 6.20 17.48
N LEU A 294 7.22 5.62 16.43
CA LEU A 294 7.93 4.83 15.42
C LEU A 294 8.19 5.66 14.15
N PRO A 295 9.17 5.27 13.32
CA PRO A 295 9.35 5.89 12.01
C PRO A 295 8.08 5.83 11.16
N VAL A 296 7.81 6.92 10.42
CA VAL A 296 6.64 7.02 9.53
C VAL A 296 7.05 7.35 8.10
N ILE A 297 6.27 6.81 7.16
CA ILE A 297 6.28 7.18 5.75
C ILE A 297 5.02 8.01 5.49
N ALA A 298 5.20 9.22 4.95
CA ALA A 298 4.09 10.05 4.51
C ALA A 298 3.86 9.93 3.00
N VAL A 299 2.60 9.87 2.59
CA VAL A 299 2.15 10.22 1.22
C VAL A 299 1.47 11.59 1.23
N GLY A 300 1.48 12.33 0.11
CA GLY A 300 0.87 13.67 0.13
C GLY A 300 1.11 14.57 -1.07
N LYS A 301 1.18 14.05 -2.30
CA LYS A 301 1.52 14.86 -3.51
C LYS A 301 2.94 15.48 -3.48
N PHE A 302 3.90 14.80 -2.86
CA PHE A 302 5.29 15.26 -2.69
C PHE A 302 6.14 15.38 -3.95
N GLY A 303 5.56 15.26 -5.15
CA GLY A 303 6.28 15.29 -6.41
C GLY A 303 6.63 16.69 -6.95
N LYS A 304 6.29 17.75 -6.21
CA LYS A 304 6.43 19.15 -6.63
C LYS A 304 6.87 20.03 -5.46
N GLY A 305 7.90 20.84 -5.71
CA GLY A 305 8.40 21.87 -4.81
C GLY A 305 8.92 21.33 -3.48
N ASP A 306 9.07 22.23 -2.51
CA ASP A 306 9.75 21.95 -1.25
C ASP A 306 8.94 21.12 -0.25
N ALA A 307 7.72 20.66 -0.59
CA ALA A 307 6.85 19.95 0.35
C ALA A 307 7.51 18.69 0.94
N ALA A 308 8.26 17.93 0.13
CA ALA A 308 8.99 16.75 0.61
C ALA A 308 10.10 17.13 1.59
N VAL A 309 10.86 18.19 1.26
CA VAL A 309 11.95 18.71 2.08
C VAL A 309 11.41 19.25 3.40
N ASN A 310 10.34 20.04 3.35
CA ASN A 310 9.67 20.63 4.51
C ASN A 310 9.12 19.55 5.45
N ALA A 311 8.46 18.53 4.90
CA ALA A 311 7.91 17.43 5.67
C ALA A 311 8.96 16.72 6.53
N VAL A 312 10.14 16.44 5.96
CA VAL A 312 11.24 15.80 6.70
C VAL A 312 11.90 16.78 7.68
N LYS A 313 12.17 18.02 7.25
CA LYS A 313 12.93 18.98 8.05
C LYS A 313 12.14 19.54 9.24
N ASN A 314 10.86 19.85 9.02
CA ASN A 314 10.08 20.70 9.92
C ASN A 314 8.83 20.01 10.46
N GLU A 315 8.33 18.96 9.81
CA GLU A 315 7.07 18.30 10.19
C GLU A 315 7.30 16.91 10.79
N GLY A 316 8.57 16.54 11.00
CA GLY A 316 8.96 15.31 11.69
C GLY A 316 8.73 14.03 10.88
N ILE A 317 8.61 14.08 9.55
CA ILE A 317 8.44 12.88 8.73
C ILE A 317 9.77 12.17 8.47
N ASP A 318 9.83 10.84 8.59
CA ASP A 318 11.07 10.09 8.38
C ASP A 318 11.33 9.72 6.92
N LEU A 319 10.26 9.43 6.18
CA LEU A 319 10.32 8.95 4.80
C LEU A 319 9.18 9.52 3.96
N ILE A 320 9.46 9.78 2.68
CA ILE A 320 8.52 10.38 1.74
C ILE A 320 8.20 9.39 0.63
N ALA A 321 6.96 8.89 0.64
CA ALA A 321 6.45 8.04 -0.42
C ALA A 321 5.92 8.86 -1.60
N VAL A 322 6.53 8.64 -2.75
CA VAL A 322 6.19 9.28 -4.02
C VAL A 322 5.63 8.23 -4.96
N GLY A 323 4.36 8.40 -5.31
CA GLY A 323 3.63 7.47 -6.19
C GLY A 323 3.52 8.00 -7.63
N ARG A 324 2.41 8.69 -7.90
CA ARG A 324 2.02 9.18 -9.24
C ARG A 324 3.11 10.01 -9.95
N GLN A 325 3.91 10.77 -9.22
CA GLN A 325 5.01 11.54 -9.81
C GLN A 325 6.07 10.62 -10.44
N MET A 326 6.42 9.50 -9.81
CA MET A 326 7.39 8.54 -10.36
C MET A 326 6.80 7.67 -11.47
N ILE A 327 5.46 7.63 -11.62
CA ILE A 327 4.83 7.06 -12.82
C ILE A 327 5.12 7.99 -14.01
N CYS A 328 4.88 9.29 -13.82
CA CYS A 328 5.03 10.35 -14.80
C CYS A 328 6.49 10.57 -15.22
N ASP A 329 7.39 10.67 -14.25
CA ASP A 329 8.81 10.93 -14.46
C ASP A 329 9.62 9.92 -13.64
N PRO A 330 10.07 8.81 -14.24
CA PRO A 330 10.84 7.79 -13.53
C PRO A 330 12.12 8.32 -12.86
N GLY A 331 12.68 9.42 -13.39
CA GLY A 331 13.88 10.08 -12.86
C GLY A 331 13.60 11.14 -11.80
N SER A 332 12.34 11.34 -11.38
CA SER A 332 11.98 12.45 -10.49
C SER A 332 12.70 12.39 -9.14
N ALA A 333 12.97 11.20 -8.57
CA ALA A 333 13.71 11.09 -7.31
C ALA A 333 15.11 11.70 -7.40
N GLY A 334 15.86 11.40 -8.47
CA GLY A 334 17.20 11.95 -8.64
C GLY A 334 17.19 13.48 -8.77
N LYS A 335 16.16 14.04 -9.40
CA LYS A 335 15.95 15.49 -9.52
C LYS A 335 15.63 16.12 -8.16
N MET A 336 14.71 15.53 -7.39
CA MET A 336 14.35 15.96 -6.03
C MET A 336 15.56 15.93 -5.07
N LEU A 337 16.41 14.90 -5.15
CA LEU A 337 17.60 14.79 -4.31
C LEU A 337 18.66 15.87 -4.62
N LYS A 338 18.74 16.28 -5.89
CA LYS A 338 19.63 17.36 -6.35
C LYS A 338 19.07 18.76 -6.09
N GLY A 339 17.78 18.88 -5.80
CA GLY A 339 17.08 20.16 -5.71
C GLY A 339 16.78 20.78 -7.08
N ASN A 340 16.71 19.94 -8.12
CA ASN A 340 16.44 20.36 -9.50
C ASN A 340 14.95 20.18 -9.85
N ASP A 341 14.07 20.73 -9.02
CA ASP A 341 12.63 20.52 -9.15
C ASP A 341 12.05 21.07 -10.45
N GLN A 342 12.68 22.10 -11.02
CA GLN A 342 12.30 22.67 -12.32
C GLN A 342 12.46 21.69 -13.49
N ASP A 343 13.31 20.67 -13.37
CA ASP A 343 13.54 19.67 -14.41
C ASP A 343 12.54 18.50 -14.33
N ILE A 344 11.69 18.46 -13.29
CA ILE A 344 10.72 17.38 -13.08
C ILE A 344 9.56 17.54 -14.06
N ILE A 345 9.21 16.48 -14.77
CA ILE A 345 8.01 16.46 -15.62
C ILE A 345 6.80 16.23 -14.71
N PRO A 346 5.93 17.23 -14.47
CA PRO A 346 4.96 17.18 -13.39
C PRO A 346 3.81 16.20 -13.67
N CYS A 347 3.35 15.50 -12.64
CA CYS A 347 2.09 14.78 -12.73
C CYS A 347 0.91 15.76 -12.89
N ASP A 348 0.06 15.51 -13.90
CA ASP A 348 -1.21 16.22 -14.18
C ASP A 348 -2.30 15.98 -13.13
N GLU A 349 -2.08 15.02 -12.23
CA GLU A 349 -3.07 14.55 -11.25
C GLU A 349 -4.41 14.14 -11.90
N CYS A 350 -4.36 13.66 -13.15
CA CYS A 350 -5.54 13.37 -13.98
C CYS A 350 -6.21 12.03 -13.68
N LEU A 351 -5.61 11.21 -12.81
CA LEU A 351 -6.09 9.88 -12.42
C LEU A 351 -6.21 8.87 -13.57
N LYS A 352 -5.61 9.12 -14.75
CA LYS A 352 -5.56 8.14 -15.85
C LYS A 352 -4.96 6.80 -15.41
N CYS A 353 -3.95 6.83 -14.54
CA CYS A 353 -3.34 5.64 -13.93
C CYS A 353 -4.35 4.81 -13.13
N PHE A 354 -5.25 5.45 -12.40
CA PHE A 354 -6.30 4.76 -11.63
C PHE A 354 -7.45 4.29 -12.55
N ALA A 355 -7.86 5.13 -13.49
CA ALA A 355 -8.96 4.83 -14.39
C ALA A 355 -8.68 3.64 -15.33
N THR A 356 -7.42 3.42 -15.70
CA THR A 356 -7.01 2.28 -16.55
C THR A 356 -7.03 0.96 -15.79
N ILE A 357 -6.40 0.91 -14.61
CA ILE A 357 -6.43 -0.29 -13.77
C ILE A 357 -7.84 -0.62 -13.27
N GLY A 358 -8.68 0.38 -13.02
CA GLY A 358 -10.08 0.20 -12.65
C GLY A 358 -10.93 -0.45 -13.75
N LYS A 359 -10.48 -0.40 -15.01
CA LYS A 359 -11.08 -1.11 -16.16
C LYS A 359 -10.44 -2.49 -16.40
N GLY A 360 -9.56 -2.94 -15.51
CA GLY A 360 -8.82 -4.19 -15.66
C GLY A 360 -7.68 -4.14 -16.67
N ALA A 361 -7.35 -2.95 -17.20
CA ALA A 361 -6.25 -2.77 -18.15
C ALA A 361 -4.92 -2.48 -17.42
N PRO A 362 -3.77 -2.77 -18.04
CA PRO A 362 -2.49 -2.27 -17.59
C PRO A 362 -2.52 -0.76 -17.34
N MET A 363 -1.85 -0.32 -16.28
CA MET A 363 -1.75 1.10 -15.91
C MET A 363 -1.20 1.95 -17.06
N ALA A 364 -1.82 3.09 -17.32
CA ALA A 364 -1.31 4.09 -18.25
C ALA A 364 -1.12 5.45 -17.58
N CYS A 365 -0.33 6.32 -18.21
CA CYS A 365 -0.17 7.70 -17.81
C CYS A 365 -0.48 8.62 -18.99
N LYS A 366 -1.09 9.77 -18.73
CA LYS A 366 -1.34 10.78 -19.76
C LYS A 366 -0.04 11.46 -20.22
N VAL A 367 0.93 11.57 -19.30
CA VAL A 367 2.16 12.33 -19.52
C VAL A 367 3.33 11.43 -19.91
N ASN A 368 3.37 10.20 -19.38
CA ASN A 368 4.40 9.22 -19.71
C ASN A 368 3.86 8.18 -20.73
N PRO A 369 4.24 8.29 -22.01
CA PRO A 369 3.81 7.36 -23.06
C PRO A 369 4.60 6.04 -23.07
N ASP A 370 5.68 5.92 -22.27
CA ASP A 370 6.56 4.74 -22.32
C ASP A 370 6.05 3.55 -21.48
N LEU A 371 4.88 3.68 -20.88
CA LEU A 371 4.24 2.62 -20.10
C LEU A 371 3.63 1.55 -21.02
N PRO A 372 3.61 0.27 -20.61
CA PRO A 372 3.10 -0.85 -21.41
C PRO A 372 1.74 -0.62 -22.09
N ALA A 373 0.80 0.05 -21.41
CA ALA A 373 -0.53 0.34 -21.93
C ALA A 373 -0.58 1.32 -23.13
N ALA A 374 0.53 1.98 -23.44
CA ALA A 374 0.68 2.91 -24.55
C ALA A 374 1.54 2.33 -25.69
N ARG A 375 2.00 1.07 -25.57
CA ARG A 375 2.65 0.35 -26.67
C ARG A 375 1.58 -0.14 -27.65
N PRO A 376 1.78 0.02 -28.97
CA PRO A 376 0.80 -0.30 -30.01
C PRO A 376 0.42 -1.78 -30.06
#